data_AF-A0A7R9IKT3-F1
#
_entry.id   AF-A0A7R9IKT3-F1
#
_cell.length_a   1.000
_cell.length_b   1.000
_cell.length_c   1.000
_cell.angle_alpha   90.00
_cell.angle_beta   90.00
_cell.angle_gamma   90.00
#
_symmetry.space_group_name_H-M   'P 1'
#
loop_
_entity.id
_entity.type
_entity.pdbx_description
1 polymer ?
#
loop_
_entity_poly.entity_id
_entity_poly.type
_entity_poly.pdbx_seq_one_letter_code
_entity_poly.pdbx_strand_id
1 'polypeptide(L)'
;MRRKTSAEQKQGHVTSSKPITRFLPHRREMFGMGKLIKVHPQPFQISAHAHLTTHVLYSQKQAVSLAVEKIKAKKAKVKVEETTTSPKKKKKQEEEQEVWKWWEEEKKEDGTKWKFLEHKGPVFAPAYEPLPSDVKFFYDGKEMRLCESSEEVATFYARMLDHDYTTKEAFNKNFFKDWRHSMSDKEKEIIKDLSKCNFKHMHAYFLQKTEERKAMTKEEKKKIKDQNEEMIKEYGFCTFDGHKERIGNFKIEPPGLFRGRGEHPKMGMLKKRVVPEDIIINCSKDSKVPKAPEGRRWREVRHDQNVTWLASWTENVQGQVKYIMLNPSSKLKGEKDWQKYEIARKLAKSINKIRQEYREDWKSKEMRIRQRAVALYFIDKLALRAGNEKDEDQADTVGCCSLRVEHISLLEHKDGEYTHSRL
;
A
#
# COMPACT_ATOMS: atom_id res chain seq x y z
N MET A 1 -72.60 -22.56 56.73
CA MET A 1 -73.45 -23.49 55.95
C MET A 1 -72.75 -23.82 54.63
N ARG A 2 -72.62 -25.13 54.31
CA ARG A 2 -72.55 -25.80 52.98
C ARG A 2 -72.55 -24.86 51.74
N ARG A 3 -71.70 -24.98 50.70
CA ARG A 3 -71.13 -26.12 49.92
C ARG A 3 -69.94 -25.56 49.10
N LYS A 4 -68.80 -26.26 48.94
CA LYS A 4 -68.42 -27.19 47.83
C LYS A 4 -68.71 -26.57 46.44
N THR A 5 -67.76 -26.40 45.50
CA THR A 5 -66.89 -27.40 44.85
C THR A 5 -65.79 -26.67 44.01
N SER A 6 -64.50 -27.06 44.10
CA SER A 6 -63.73 -27.92 43.15
C SER A 6 -63.10 -27.12 41.98
N ALA A 7 -61.78 -26.86 42.00
CA ALA A 7 -60.68 -27.62 41.35
C ALA A 7 -60.56 -27.29 39.83
N GLU A 8 -59.41 -27.07 39.20
CA GLU A 8 -58.01 -27.51 39.33
C GLU A 8 -57.08 -26.33 38.91
N GLN A 9 -55.94 -25.99 39.54
CA GLN A 9 -54.66 -26.67 39.73
C GLN A 9 -53.99 -27.25 38.47
N LYS A 10 -53.00 -26.50 37.95
CA LYS A 10 -51.57 -26.89 37.91
C LYS A 10 -50.75 -25.60 37.75
N GLN A 11 -50.07 -25.14 38.80
CA GLN A 11 -48.69 -25.53 39.20
C GLN A 11 -47.69 -25.39 38.04
N GLY A 12 -46.56 -24.72 38.17
CA GLY A 12 -45.88 -24.11 39.32
C GLY A 12 -44.64 -23.40 38.75
N HIS A 13 -44.28 -22.23 39.26
CA HIS A 13 -43.33 -22.04 40.36
C HIS A 13 -41.86 -22.26 39.94
N VAL A 14 -40.88 -21.49 40.41
CA VAL A 14 -40.78 -20.15 41.00
C VAL A 14 -39.28 -19.94 41.22
N THR A 15 -38.77 -18.74 40.93
CA THR A 15 -37.55 -18.11 41.51
C THR A 15 -36.19 -18.81 41.27
N SER A 16 -35.02 -18.20 41.36
CA SER A 16 -34.51 -16.87 41.71
C SER A 16 -33.17 -16.73 40.96
N SER A 17 -32.68 -15.58 40.51
CA SER A 17 -31.94 -14.61 41.34
C SER A 17 -31.26 -13.58 40.41
N LYS A 18 -31.15 -12.35 40.92
CA LYS A 18 -30.52 -11.11 40.40
C LYS A 18 -28.97 -11.24 40.24
N PRO A 19 -28.21 -10.34 39.54
CA PRO A 19 -28.29 -8.88 39.70
C PRO A 19 -28.06 -7.94 38.50
N ILE A 20 -28.89 -6.88 38.52
CA ILE A 20 -28.62 -5.44 38.35
C ILE A 20 -27.20 -5.03 37.90
N THR A 21 -27.12 -4.38 36.72
CA THR A 21 -26.21 -3.25 36.48
C THR A 21 -27.02 -2.08 35.92
N ARG A 22 -26.97 -0.95 36.64
CA ARG A 22 -27.61 0.32 36.31
C ARG A 22 -26.91 0.96 35.11
N PHE A 23 -27.67 1.23 34.05
CA PHE A 23 -27.35 2.29 33.10
C PHE A 23 -27.82 3.63 33.68
N LEU A 24 -26.93 4.62 33.73
CA LEU A 24 -27.27 6.02 33.94
C LEU A 24 -26.87 6.85 32.71
N PRO A 25 -27.56 7.97 32.45
CA PRO A 25 -27.94 8.40 31.12
C PRO A 25 -26.95 9.37 30.47
N HIS A 26 -27.03 9.46 29.14
CA HIS A 26 -26.48 10.56 28.35
C HIS A 26 -26.84 11.92 28.97
N ARG A 27 -25.83 12.66 29.43
CA ARG A 27 -25.94 14.12 29.58
C ARG A 27 -26.07 14.71 28.17
N ARG A 28 -27.27 15.19 27.85
CA ARG A 28 -27.48 16.24 26.86
C ARG A 28 -26.91 17.53 27.44
N GLU A 29 -25.74 17.95 26.98
CA GLU A 29 -25.38 19.36 27.07
C GLU A 29 -26.05 20.09 25.90
N MET A 30 -26.91 21.05 26.25
CA MET A 30 -27.54 21.95 25.28
C MET A 30 -26.48 22.91 24.73
N PHE A 31 -26.15 22.77 23.44
CA PHE A 31 -25.50 23.81 22.66
C PHE A 31 -26.56 24.48 21.78
N GLY A 32 -26.68 25.80 21.90
CA GLY A 32 -27.55 26.61 21.07
C GLY A 32 -27.12 26.60 19.60
N MET A 33 -28.11 26.62 18.71
CA MET A 33 -28.05 26.84 17.25
C MET A 33 -27.01 25.99 16.48
N GLY A 34 -27.46 24.80 16.09
CA GLY A 34 -26.69 23.85 15.27
C GLY A 34 -26.73 24.18 13.77
N LYS A 35 -25.57 24.45 13.18
CA LYS A 35 -25.33 24.25 11.75
C LYS A 35 -24.66 22.88 11.57
N LEU A 36 -25.19 22.04 10.69
CA LEU A 36 -24.58 20.76 10.34
C LEU A 36 -23.64 21.00 9.15
N ILE A 37 -22.35 20.68 9.32
CA ILE A 37 -21.35 20.79 8.25
C ILE A 37 -21.38 19.49 7.47
N LYS A 38 -21.87 19.53 6.22
CA LYS A 38 -21.80 18.41 5.29
C LYS A 38 -20.58 18.61 4.40
N VAL A 39 -19.53 17.82 4.63
CA VAL A 39 -18.39 17.73 3.72
C VAL A 39 -18.82 16.83 2.58
N HIS A 40 -18.86 17.35 1.36
CA HIS A 40 -19.18 16.56 0.18
C HIS A 40 -17.93 15.77 -0.23
N PRO A 41 -17.92 14.43 -0.14
CA PRO A 41 -16.92 13.68 -0.87
C PRO A 41 -17.18 13.90 -2.36
N GLN A 42 -16.17 14.36 -3.11
CA GLN A 42 -16.06 14.05 -4.54
C GLN A 42 -16.27 12.53 -4.71
N PRO A 43 -16.83 12.04 -5.83
CA PRO A 43 -17.21 10.63 -5.98
C PRO A 43 -15.97 9.74 -5.88
N PHE A 44 -15.63 9.39 -4.65
CA PHE A 44 -14.95 8.17 -4.33
C PHE A 44 -15.97 7.10 -4.65
N GLN A 45 -15.66 6.29 -5.67
CA GLN A 45 -15.96 4.88 -5.49
C GLN A 45 -15.39 4.50 -4.12
N ILE A 46 -16.27 4.36 -3.13
CA ILE A 46 -15.97 3.59 -1.95
C ILE A 46 -15.65 2.22 -2.51
N SER A 47 -14.37 1.94 -2.69
CA SER A 47 -13.94 0.62 -3.02
C SER A 47 -14.49 -0.29 -1.93
N ALA A 48 -15.36 -1.23 -2.33
CA ALA A 48 -15.91 -2.26 -1.47
C ALA A 48 -14.83 -2.99 -0.64
N HIS A 49 -13.54 -2.81 -0.98
CA HIS A 49 -12.38 -3.25 -0.21
C HIS A 49 -12.35 -2.82 1.25
N ALA A 50 -12.78 -1.61 1.66
CA ALA A 50 -12.61 -1.17 3.05
C ALA A 50 -13.61 -1.82 4.03
N HIS A 51 -14.84 -2.04 3.58
CA HIS A 51 -15.85 -2.81 4.33
C HIS A 51 -15.65 -4.33 4.18
N LEU A 52 -15.19 -4.82 3.01
CA LEU A 52 -14.77 -6.22 2.89
C LEU A 52 -13.54 -6.51 3.75
N THR A 53 -12.54 -5.64 3.85
CA THR A 53 -11.33 -5.96 4.65
C THR A 53 -11.63 -6.05 6.14
N THR A 54 -12.51 -5.21 6.71
CA THR A 54 -12.89 -5.33 8.12
C THR A 54 -13.74 -6.59 8.39
N HIS A 55 -14.67 -6.93 7.50
CA HIS A 55 -15.45 -8.18 7.60
C HIS A 55 -14.61 -9.44 7.34
N VAL A 56 -13.65 -9.38 6.40
CA VAL A 56 -12.72 -10.46 6.07
C VAL A 56 -11.68 -10.64 7.18
N LEU A 57 -11.17 -9.58 7.81
CA LEU A 57 -10.26 -9.69 8.95
C LEU A 57 -10.96 -10.24 10.21
N TYR A 58 -12.24 -9.90 10.42
CA TYR A 58 -13.04 -10.47 11.51
C TYR A 58 -13.38 -11.94 11.25
N SER A 59 -13.77 -12.29 10.01
CA SER A 59 -14.02 -13.66 9.57
C SER A 59 -12.76 -14.53 9.59
N GLN A 60 -11.60 -14.00 9.18
CA GLN A 60 -10.31 -14.68 9.25
C GLN A 60 -9.86 -14.90 10.70
N LYS A 61 -10.10 -13.94 11.61
CA LYS A 61 -9.84 -14.16 13.06
C LYS A 61 -10.72 -15.27 13.63
N GLN A 62 -12.00 -15.34 13.27
CA GLN A 62 -12.89 -16.42 13.71
C GLN A 62 -12.50 -17.78 13.09
N ALA A 63 -12.12 -17.81 11.81
CA ALA A 63 -11.66 -19.02 11.12
C ALA A 63 -10.32 -19.54 11.70
N VAL A 64 -9.40 -18.65 12.07
CA VAL A 64 -8.14 -19.00 12.75
C VAL A 64 -8.40 -19.52 14.17
N SER A 65 -9.32 -18.90 14.92
CA SER A 65 -9.73 -19.40 16.24
C SER A 65 -10.32 -20.82 16.17
N LEU A 66 -11.24 -21.06 15.22
CA LEU A 66 -11.86 -22.37 15.00
C LEU A 66 -10.86 -23.41 14.46
N ALA A 67 -9.87 -23.00 13.66
CA ALA A 67 -8.79 -23.86 13.20
C ALA A 67 -7.84 -24.25 14.35
N VAL A 68 -7.52 -23.31 15.25
CA VAL A 68 -6.68 -23.56 16.44
C VAL A 68 -7.40 -24.51 17.41
N GLU A 69 -8.72 -24.38 17.60
CA GLU A 69 -9.49 -25.33 18.40
C GLU A 69 -9.57 -26.72 17.74
N LYS A 70 -9.75 -26.81 16.42
CA LYS A 70 -9.71 -28.09 15.69
C LYS A 70 -8.33 -28.76 15.73
N ILE A 71 -7.24 -27.99 15.74
CA ILE A 71 -5.87 -28.50 15.90
C ILE A 71 -5.63 -29.01 17.34
N LYS A 72 -6.16 -28.32 18.36
CA LYS A 72 -6.11 -28.78 19.75
C LYS A 72 -6.92 -30.06 19.97
N ALA A 73 -8.11 -30.16 19.36
CA ALA A 73 -8.95 -31.36 19.41
C ALA A 73 -8.33 -32.55 18.64
N LYS A 74 -7.64 -32.31 17.51
CA LYS A 74 -6.87 -33.34 16.80
C LYS A 74 -5.63 -33.79 17.56
N LYS A 75 -4.91 -32.89 18.24
CA LYS A 75 -3.78 -33.26 19.13
C LYS A 75 -4.20 -34.06 20.36
N ALA A 76 -5.43 -33.86 20.86
CA ALA A 76 -5.97 -34.66 21.95
C ALA A 76 -6.38 -36.09 21.50
N LYS A 77 -6.90 -36.24 20.28
CA LYS A 77 -7.26 -37.56 19.71
C LYS A 77 -6.07 -38.40 19.25
N VAL A 78 -4.96 -37.79 18.81
CA VAL A 78 -3.74 -38.50 18.37
C VAL A 78 -2.90 -39.03 19.55
N LYS A 79 -3.23 -38.64 20.80
CA LYS A 79 -2.45 -39.06 21.98
C LYS A 79 -2.86 -40.41 22.58
N VAL A 80 -3.85 -41.11 22.00
CA VAL A 80 -4.41 -42.36 22.55
C VAL A 80 -4.10 -43.60 21.70
N GLU A 81 -3.65 -43.46 20.45
CA GLU A 81 -3.34 -44.61 19.59
C GLU A 81 -1.92 -44.51 19.00
N GLU A 82 -1.22 -45.65 19.06
CA GLU A 82 0.05 -46.01 18.42
C GLU A 82 1.36 -45.84 19.21
N THR A 83 1.55 -46.80 20.13
CA THR A 83 2.79 -47.58 20.22
C THR A 83 3.05 -48.34 18.92
N THR A 84 4.15 -48.05 18.20
CA THR A 84 5.15 -49.00 17.64
C THR A 84 6.05 -48.37 16.55
N THR A 85 7.35 -48.27 16.86
CA THR A 85 8.57 -48.36 16.02
C THR A 85 8.61 -47.95 14.52
N SER A 86 9.17 -46.75 14.26
CA SER A 86 10.25 -46.31 13.31
C SER A 86 10.64 -47.16 12.06
N PRO A 87 11.01 -46.55 10.89
CA PRO A 87 12.26 -45.74 10.77
C PRO A 87 12.28 -44.45 9.90
N LYS A 88 12.88 -43.41 10.51
CA LYS A 88 13.66 -42.23 10.03
C LYS A 88 13.55 -41.71 8.58
N LYS A 89 13.04 -40.47 8.45
CA LYS A 89 13.40 -39.50 7.40
C LYS A 89 14.09 -38.28 8.03
N LYS A 90 15.26 -37.91 7.48
CA LYS A 90 16.15 -36.83 7.95
C LYS A 90 15.39 -35.50 8.16
N LYS A 91 15.44 -34.99 9.39
CA LYS A 91 14.95 -33.66 9.79
C LYS A 91 15.93 -32.62 9.21
N LYS A 92 15.43 -31.74 8.34
CA LYS A 92 16.13 -30.51 7.92
C LYS A 92 16.31 -29.68 9.19
N GLN A 93 17.54 -29.38 9.58
CA GLN A 93 17.83 -28.42 10.64
C GLN A 93 17.26 -27.07 10.18
N GLU A 94 16.17 -26.63 10.80
CA GLU A 94 15.85 -25.20 10.86
C GLU A 94 16.95 -24.58 11.70
N GLU A 95 17.84 -23.79 11.08
CA GLU A 95 18.66 -22.84 11.83
C GLU A 95 17.70 -22.03 12.72
N GLU A 96 17.91 -22.11 14.02
CA GLU A 96 17.22 -21.29 15.01
C GLU A 96 17.47 -19.84 14.61
N GLN A 97 16.47 -19.18 14.00
CA GLN A 97 16.61 -17.79 13.61
C GLN A 97 16.84 -16.99 14.88
N GLU A 98 18.08 -16.52 15.06
CA GLU A 98 18.46 -15.63 16.15
C GLU A 98 17.59 -14.38 16.07
N VAL A 99 16.59 -14.31 16.95
CA VAL A 99 15.67 -13.18 17.00
C VAL A 99 16.41 -12.01 17.61
N TRP A 100 16.78 -11.04 16.78
CA TRP A 100 17.38 -9.81 17.25
C TRP A 100 16.37 -8.99 18.06
N LYS A 101 16.54 -8.97 19.38
CA LYS A 101 15.70 -8.21 20.31
C LYS A 101 16.16 -6.76 20.43
N TRP A 102 16.15 -6.05 19.31
CA TRP A 102 16.58 -4.65 19.25
C TRP A 102 15.86 -3.72 20.24
N TRP A 103 14.66 -4.09 20.72
CA TRP A 103 13.91 -3.33 21.71
C TRP A 103 14.47 -3.42 23.14
N GLU A 104 15.39 -4.34 23.41
CA GLU A 104 16.12 -4.45 24.69
C GLU A 104 17.43 -3.64 24.67
N GLU A 105 17.83 -3.08 23.52
CA GLU A 105 19.06 -2.30 23.38
C GLU A 105 18.89 -0.83 23.82
N GLU A 106 19.99 -0.22 24.27
CA GLU A 106 20.03 1.20 24.58
C GLU A 106 19.90 2.08 23.33
N LYS A 107 19.13 3.16 23.47
CA LYS A 107 18.96 4.15 22.39
C LYS A 107 20.21 5.03 22.29
N LYS A 108 20.63 5.29 21.05
CA LYS A 108 21.64 6.30 20.72
C LYS A 108 20.95 7.55 20.17
N GLU A 109 21.32 8.71 20.69
CA GLU A 109 20.73 10.02 20.34
C GLU A 109 21.68 10.92 19.53
N ASP A 110 22.60 10.32 18.76
CA ASP A 110 23.61 11.06 17.96
C ASP A 110 23.15 11.35 16.52
N GLY A 111 21.97 10.89 16.13
CA GLY A 111 21.43 11.06 14.77
C GLY A 111 21.87 9.98 13.77
N THR A 112 22.97 9.29 14.05
CA THR A 112 23.51 8.15 13.29
C THR A 112 22.46 7.03 13.19
N LYS A 113 22.23 6.50 12.00
CA LYS A 113 21.28 5.41 11.75
C LYS A 113 21.94 4.04 11.79
N TRP A 114 23.21 3.96 11.42
CA TRP A 114 24.01 2.74 11.42
C TRP A 114 25.48 3.09 11.51
N LYS A 115 26.26 2.18 12.09
CA LYS A 115 27.72 2.17 12.05
C LYS A 115 28.23 1.35 10.88
N PHE A 116 27.62 0.19 10.64
CA PHE A 116 27.99 -0.73 9.56
C PHE A 116 26.80 -1.07 8.66
N LEU A 117 26.99 -0.96 7.34
CA LEU A 117 26.01 -1.32 6.32
C LEU A 117 26.72 -1.96 5.11
N GLU A 118 26.45 -3.24 4.88
CA GLU A 118 26.90 -3.97 3.69
C GLU A 118 25.71 -4.66 3.00
N HIS A 119 25.62 -4.55 1.67
CA HIS A 119 24.58 -5.19 0.88
C HIS A 119 25.11 -5.56 -0.51
N LYS A 120 24.31 -6.28 -1.32
CA LYS A 120 24.69 -6.73 -2.68
C LYS A 120 24.21 -5.80 -3.80
N GLY A 121 23.65 -4.65 -3.47
CA GLY A 121 23.03 -3.74 -4.45
C GLY A 121 21.64 -4.19 -4.88
N PRO A 122 21.01 -3.47 -5.82
CA PRO A 122 19.70 -3.80 -6.36
C PRO A 122 19.73 -4.97 -7.36
N VAL A 123 18.58 -5.62 -7.55
CA VAL A 123 18.33 -6.51 -8.68
C VAL A 123 17.59 -5.74 -9.77
N PHE A 124 18.18 -5.66 -10.95
CA PHE A 124 17.58 -4.99 -12.11
C PHE A 124 16.39 -5.78 -12.66
N ALA A 125 15.46 -5.07 -13.30
CA ALA A 125 14.39 -5.70 -14.06
C ALA A 125 14.99 -6.50 -15.23
N PRO A 126 14.43 -7.69 -15.56
CA PRO A 126 14.90 -8.48 -16.70
C PRO A 126 14.92 -7.66 -18.00
N ALA A 127 15.85 -7.98 -18.89
CA ALA A 127 15.89 -7.40 -20.22
C ALA A 127 14.58 -7.70 -20.97
N TYR A 128 14.25 -6.85 -21.94
CA TYR A 128 13.10 -7.10 -22.80
C TYR A 128 13.35 -8.33 -23.67
N GLU A 129 12.31 -9.16 -23.83
CA GLU A 129 12.30 -10.27 -24.76
C GLU A 129 11.37 -9.89 -25.92
N PRO A 130 11.90 -9.71 -27.15
CA PRO A 130 11.10 -9.36 -28.31
C PRO A 130 9.96 -10.36 -28.56
N LEU A 131 8.87 -9.87 -29.14
CA LEU A 131 7.73 -10.69 -29.47
C LEU A 131 8.09 -11.76 -30.52
N PRO A 132 7.50 -12.97 -30.42
CA PRO A 132 7.60 -13.97 -31.47
C PRO A 132 7.14 -13.42 -32.83
N SER A 133 7.74 -13.89 -33.92
CA SER A 133 7.49 -13.35 -35.27
C SER A 133 6.06 -13.48 -35.76
N ASP A 134 5.28 -14.40 -35.21
CA ASP A 134 3.85 -14.63 -35.47
C ASP A 134 2.93 -13.62 -34.74
N VAL A 135 3.44 -12.94 -33.71
CA VAL A 135 2.70 -11.90 -33.00
C VAL A 135 2.91 -10.57 -33.72
N LYS A 136 1.86 -10.09 -34.39
CA LYS A 136 1.93 -8.93 -35.28
C LYS A 136 1.39 -7.66 -34.64
N PHE A 137 1.90 -6.53 -35.11
CA PHE A 137 1.31 -5.21 -34.92
C PHE A 137 0.76 -4.71 -36.26
N PHE A 138 -0.38 -4.03 -36.24
CA PHE A 138 -0.98 -3.45 -37.43
C PHE A 138 -1.22 -1.96 -37.25
N TYR A 139 -0.94 -1.19 -38.30
CA TYR A 139 -1.25 0.23 -38.39
C TYR A 139 -2.06 0.49 -39.66
N ASP A 140 -3.23 1.11 -39.51
CA ASP A 140 -4.16 1.41 -40.62
C ASP A 140 -4.49 0.17 -41.47
N GLY A 141 -4.68 -0.97 -40.79
CA GLY A 141 -4.97 -2.27 -41.41
C GLY A 141 -3.77 -3.00 -42.03
N LYS A 142 -2.57 -2.40 -42.05
CA LYS A 142 -1.35 -3.01 -42.62
C LYS A 142 -0.44 -3.56 -41.54
N GLU A 143 0.10 -4.75 -41.75
CA GLU A 143 1.12 -5.32 -40.86
C GLU A 143 2.37 -4.43 -40.87
N MET A 144 2.89 -4.17 -39.68
CA MET A 144 4.11 -3.38 -39.50
C MET A 144 4.94 -3.98 -38.37
N ARG A 145 6.22 -4.23 -38.64
CA ARG A 145 7.18 -4.66 -37.63
C ARG A 145 7.76 -3.44 -36.93
N LEU A 146 7.68 -3.42 -35.60
CA LEU A 146 8.26 -2.38 -34.78
C LEU A 146 9.74 -2.66 -34.48
N CYS A 147 10.54 -1.62 -34.24
CA CYS A 147 11.87 -1.79 -33.66
C CYS A 147 11.76 -2.17 -32.18
N GLU A 148 12.79 -2.78 -31.63
CA GLU A 148 12.75 -3.36 -30.27
C GLU A 148 12.33 -2.35 -29.19
N SER A 149 12.85 -1.12 -29.24
CA SER A 149 12.47 -0.04 -28.31
C SER A 149 11.01 0.37 -28.41
N SER A 150 10.47 0.46 -29.64
CA SER A 150 9.05 0.73 -29.90
C SER A 150 8.17 -0.42 -29.47
N GLU A 151 8.62 -1.65 -29.75
CA GLU A 151 7.90 -2.87 -29.44
C GLU A 151 7.74 -3.04 -27.93
N GLU A 152 8.81 -2.89 -27.14
CA GLU A 152 8.74 -2.96 -25.67
C GLU A 152 7.66 -2.02 -25.13
N VAL A 153 7.65 -0.75 -25.55
CA VAL A 153 6.68 0.25 -25.10
C VAL A 153 5.26 -0.07 -25.58
N ALA A 154 5.10 -0.53 -26.82
CA ALA A 154 3.82 -0.97 -27.35
C ALA A 154 3.26 -2.17 -26.55
N THR A 155 4.11 -3.08 -26.07
CA THR A 155 3.64 -4.21 -25.24
C THR A 155 3.03 -3.75 -23.91
N PHE A 156 3.48 -2.63 -23.34
CA PHE A 156 2.90 -2.12 -22.09
C PHE A 156 1.45 -1.68 -22.30
N TYR A 157 1.17 -1.00 -23.41
CA TYR A 157 -0.20 -0.63 -23.78
C TYR A 157 -1.04 -1.86 -24.14
N ALA A 158 -0.49 -2.76 -24.95
CA ALA A 158 -1.17 -4.00 -25.35
C ALA A 158 -1.59 -4.86 -24.15
N ARG A 159 -0.76 -4.98 -23.10
CA ARG A 159 -1.11 -5.70 -21.86
C ARG A 159 -2.30 -5.11 -21.09
N MET A 160 -2.69 -3.87 -21.40
CA MET A 160 -3.74 -3.13 -20.69
C MET A 160 -4.91 -2.77 -21.59
N LEU A 161 -5.02 -3.37 -22.77
CA LEU A 161 -6.02 -2.99 -23.77
C LEU A 161 -7.46 -2.98 -23.20
N ASP A 162 -7.78 -3.96 -22.35
CA ASP A 162 -9.09 -4.11 -21.68
C ASP A 162 -9.21 -3.40 -20.32
N HIS A 163 -8.22 -2.58 -19.94
CA HIS A 163 -8.23 -1.88 -18.65
C HIS A 163 -8.83 -0.48 -18.80
N ASP A 164 -9.63 -0.01 -17.84
CA ASP A 164 -10.18 1.36 -17.72
C ASP A 164 -9.19 2.53 -17.94
N TYR A 165 -7.88 2.31 -17.92
CA TYR A 165 -6.92 3.37 -18.25
C TYR A 165 -6.89 3.66 -19.75
N THR A 166 -7.01 2.64 -20.61
CA THR A 166 -6.96 2.81 -22.07
C THR A 166 -8.23 3.44 -22.64
N THR A 167 -9.28 3.61 -21.82
CA THR A 167 -10.47 4.39 -22.18
C THR A 167 -10.32 5.88 -21.88
N LYS A 168 -9.30 6.27 -21.11
CA LYS A 168 -9.06 7.67 -20.71
C LYS A 168 -8.23 8.41 -21.75
N GLU A 169 -8.72 9.58 -22.18
CA GLU A 169 -8.03 10.42 -23.16
C GLU A 169 -6.64 10.86 -22.68
N ALA A 170 -6.52 11.32 -21.43
CA ALA A 170 -5.24 11.76 -20.86
C ALA A 170 -4.19 10.63 -20.87
N PHE A 171 -4.62 9.40 -20.57
CA PHE A 171 -3.75 8.22 -20.61
C PHE A 171 -3.24 7.95 -22.03
N ASN A 172 -4.15 7.90 -23.01
CA ASN A 172 -3.85 7.63 -24.40
C ASN A 172 -2.95 8.70 -25.03
N LYS A 173 -3.23 9.97 -24.73
CA LYS A 173 -2.42 11.12 -25.20
C LYS A 173 -0.99 11.04 -24.67
N ASN A 174 -0.82 10.79 -23.37
CA ASN A 174 0.50 10.69 -22.76
C ASN A 174 1.27 9.45 -23.24
N PHE A 175 0.59 8.30 -23.32
CA PHE A 175 1.17 7.09 -23.88
C PHE A 175 1.69 7.33 -25.31
N PHE A 176 0.84 7.85 -26.19
CA PHE A 176 1.19 8.04 -27.59
C PHE A 176 2.35 9.02 -27.75
N LYS A 177 2.35 10.11 -26.98
CA LYS A 177 3.45 11.07 -26.94
C LYS A 177 4.76 10.38 -26.57
N ASP A 178 4.80 9.61 -25.49
CA ASP A 178 6.05 8.99 -25.03
C ASP A 178 6.47 7.81 -25.92
N TRP A 179 5.52 7.03 -26.44
CA TRP A 179 5.79 5.94 -27.38
C TRP A 179 6.43 6.46 -28.68
N ARG A 180 6.01 7.63 -29.18
CA ARG A 180 6.68 8.26 -30.32
C ARG A 180 8.16 8.59 -30.06
N HIS A 181 8.60 8.77 -28.81
CA HIS A 181 10.01 8.98 -28.48
C HIS A 181 10.83 7.69 -28.50
N SER A 182 10.22 6.52 -28.34
CA SER A 182 10.90 5.22 -28.47
C SER A 182 10.97 4.72 -29.92
N MET A 183 10.31 5.42 -30.85
CA MET A 183 10.27 5.11 -32.28
C MET A 183 11.51 5.53 -33.04
N SER A 184 11.88 4.72 -34.02
CA SER A 184 12.73 5.11 -35.14
C SER A 184 12.04 6.19 -35.99
N ASP A 185 12.82 6.94 -36.76
CA ASP A 185 12.25 8.04 -37.56
C ASP A 185 11.27 7.54 -38.62
N LYS A 186 11.54 6.37 -39.22
CA LYS A 186 10.60 5.71 -40.15
C LYS A 186 9.27 5.35 -39.49
N GLU A 187 9.30 4.84 -38.26
CA GLU A 187 8.07 4.54 -37.51
C GLU A 187 7.29 5.82 -37.17
N LYS A 188 7.98 6.89 -36.77
CA LYS A 188 7.36 8.19 -36.47
C LYS A 188 6.65 8.80 -37.69
N GLU A 189 7.21 8.60 -38.88
CA GLU A 189 6.62 9.05 -40.15
C GLU A 189 5.34 8.31 -40.48
N ILE A 190 5.25 7.02 -40.15
CA ILE A 190 4.08 6.17 -40.44
C ILE A 190 3.01 6.33 -39.36
N ILE A 191 3.38 6.11 -38.08
CA ILE A 191 2.46 5.97 -36.94
C ILE A 191 2.08 7.35 -36.40
N LYS A 192 1.09 8.01 -37.01
CA LYS A 192 0.67 9.38 -36.66
C LYS A 192 -0.55 9.46 -35.75
N ASP A 193 -1.35 8.40 -35.70
CA ASP A 193 -2.60 8.36 -34.96
C ASP A 193 -2.73 7.05 -34.16
N LEU A 194 -2.93 7.16 -32.85
CA LEU A 194 -3.15 6.01 -31.98
C LEU A 194 -4.41 5.22 -32.36
N SER A 195 -5.46 5.88 -32.86
CA SER A 195 -6.72 5.22 -33.21
C SER A 195 -6.58 4.23 -34.37
N LYS A 196 -5.56 4.43 -35.21
CA LYS A 196 -5.20 3.53 -36.33
C LYS A 196 -4.31 2.37 -35.90
N CYS A 197 -3.82 2.37 -34.67
CA CYS A 197 -2.96 1.31 -34.13
C CYS A 197 -3.82 0.14 -33.63
N ASN A 198 -3.47 -1.08 -34.02
CA ASN A 198 -4.15 -2.28 -33.57
C ASN A 198 -3.20 -3.18 -32.79
N PHE A 199 -3.42 -3.21 -31.47
CA PHE A 199 -2.65 -3.99 -30.51
C PHE A 199 -3.28 -5.36 -30.18
N LYS A 200 -4.38 -5.76 -30.86
CA LYS A 200 -5.16 -6.96 -30.47
C LYS A 200 -4.37 -8.25 -30.54
N HIS A 201 -3.51 -8.43 -31.55
CA HIS A 201 -2.63 -9.62 -31.65
C HIS A 201 -1.64 -9.69 -30.49
N MET A 202 -0.98 -8.58 -30.16
CA MET A 202 -0.10 -8.49 -28.99
C MET A 202 -0.86 -8.75 -27.68
N HIS A 203 -2.08 -8.21 -27.56
CA HIS A 203 -2.93 -8.42 -26.40
C HIS A 203 -3.31 -9.91 -26.24
N ALA A 204 -3.77 -10.55 -27.31
CA ALA A 204 -4.10 -11.98 -27.33
C ALA A 204 -2.92 -12.86 -26.92
N TYR A 205 -1.71 -12.55 -27.41
CA TYR A 205 -0.49 -13.22 -26.97
C TYR A 205 -0.26 -13.12 -25.46
N PHE A 206 -0.46 -11.94 -24.85
CA PHE A 206 -0.28 -11.79 -23.40
C PHE A 206 -1.40 -12.43 -22.57
N LEU A 207 -2.62 -12.51 -23.10
CA LEU A 207 -3.69 -13.32 -22.51
C LEU A 207 -3.29 -14.80 -22.52
N GLN A 208 -2.85 -15.32 -23.66
CA GLN A 208 -2.35 -16.70 -23.78
C GLN A 208 -1.19 -16.96 -22.80
N LYS A 209 -0.18 -16.10 -22.74
CA LYS A 209 0.95 -16.22 -21.80
C LYS A 209 0.50 -16.19 -20.34
N THR A 210 -0.62 -15.55 -20.04
CA THR A 210 -1.19 -15.54 -18.68
C THR A 210 -1.87 -16.87 -18.38
N GLU A 211 -2.60 -17.44 -19.33
CA GLU A 211 -3.20 -18.77 -19.19
C GLU A 211 -2.14 -19.89 -19.12
N GLU A 212 -1.09 -19.83 -19.96
CA GLU A 212 0.06 -20.73 -19.88
C GLU A 212 0.71 -20.69 -18.48
N ARG A 213 0.91 -19.49 -17.93
CA ARG A 213 1.46 -19.33 -16.57
C ARG A 213 0.58 -19.94 -15.48
N LYS A 214 -0.75 -19.85 -15.63
CA LYS A 214 -1.69 -20.50 -14.70
C LYS A 214 -1.64 -22.02 -14.86
N ALA A 215 -1.54 -22.52 -16.09
CA ALA A 215 -1.48 -23.93 -16.46
C ALA A 215 -0.13 -24.61 -16.17
N MET A 216 0.93 -23.85 -15.85
CA MET A 216 2.25 -24.41 -15.50
C MET A 216 2.16 -25.56 -14.48
N THR A 217 2.99 -26.57 -14.72
CA THR A 217 3.08 -27.77 -13.88
C THR A 217 3.61 -27.43 -12.48
N LYS A 218 3.43 -28.36 -11.53
CA LYS A 218 3.99 -28.20 -10.18
C LYS A 218 5.52 -28.11 -10.19
N GLU A 219 6.17 -28.82 -11.11
CA GLU A 219 7.63 -28.86 -11.22
C GLU A 219 8.20 -27.53 -11.75
N GLU A 220 7.60 -26.96 -12.80
CA GLU A 220 7.98 -25.63 -13.32
C GLU A 220 7.75 -24.53 -12.29
N LYS A 221 6.58 -24.53 -11.63
CA LYS A 221 6.28 -23.59 -10.54
C LYS A 221 7.28 -23.72 -9.39
N LYS A 222 7.71 -24.94 -9.06
CA LYS A 222 8.75 -25.17 -8.04
C LYS A 222 10.10 -24.63 -8.49
N LYS A 223 10.52 -24.86 -9.74
CA LYS A 223 11.77 -24.31 -10.29
C LYS A 223 11.81 -22.78 -10.22
N ILE A 224 10.73 -22.10 -10.61
CA ILE A 224 10.61 -20.63 -10.52
C ILE A 224 10.65 -20.15 -9.06
N LYS A 225 10.03 -20.90 -8.15
CA LYS A 225 10.06 -20.60 -6.72
C LYS A 225 11.48 -20.73 -6.16
N ASP A 226 12.17 -21.82 -6.45
CA ASP A 226 13.53 -22.08 -5.97
C ASP A 226 14.52 -21.02 -6.49
N GLN A 227 14.40 -20.61 -7.76
CA GLN A 227 15.18 -19.50 -8.34
C GLN A 227 14.91 -18.16 -7.63
N ASN A 228 13.65 -17.86 -7.30
CA ASN A 228 13.30 -16.66 -6.55
C ASN A 228 13.81 -16.71 -5.11
N GLU A 229 13.77 -17.87 -4.46
CA GLU A 229 14.31 -18.05 -3.10
C GLU A 229 15.83 -17.82 -3.08
N GLU A 230 16.57 -18.31 -4.08
CA GLU A 230 18.01 -18.08 -4.19
C GLU A 230 18.33 -16.60 -4.37
N MET A 231 17.61 -15.91 -5.26
CA MET A 231 17.72 -14.46 -5.42
C MET A 231 17.43 -13.70 -4.13
N ILE A 232 16.43 -14.15 -3.34
CA ILE A 232 16.13 -13.54 -2.03
C ILE A 232 17.25 -13.80 -1.03
N LYS A 233 17.88 -14.98 -1.01
CA LYS A 233 19.00 -15.27 -0.12
C LYS A 233 20.21 -14.37 -0.43
N GLU A 234 20.46 -14.13 -1.72
CA GLU A 234 21.61 -13.35 -2.17
C GLU A 234 21.38 -11.83 -2.03
N TYR A 235 20.26 -11.31 -2.52
CA TYR A 235 20.00 -9.86 -2.61
C TYR A 235 18.95 -9.35 -1.62
N GLY A 236 18.20 -10.23 -0.97
CA GLY A 236 17.09 -9.88 -0.08
C GLY A 236 17.52 -9.55 1.36
N PHE A 237 18.82 -9.57 1.65
CA PHE A 237 19.37 -9.28 2.98
C PHE A 237 20.58 -8.34 2.90
N CYS A 238 20.83 -7.62 3.98
CA CYS A 238 22.04 -6.84 4.21
C CYS A 238 22.60 -7.16 5.59
N THR A 239 23.87 -6.82 5.80
CA THR A 239 24.47 -6.75 7.14
C THR A 239 24.31 -5.33 7.65
N PHE A 240 23.63 -5.19 8.78
CA PHE A 240 23.28 -3.91 9.39
C PHE A 240 23.72 -3.95 10.87
N ASP A 241 24.74 -3.18 11.22
CA ASP A 241 25.36 -3.17 12.56
C ASP A 241 25.68 -4.57 13.11
N GLY A 242 26.15 -5.47 12.25
CA GLY A 242 26.49 -6.85 12.60
C GLY A 242 25.33 -7.85 12.52
N HIS A 243 24.09 -7.38 12.32
CA HIS A 243 22.91 -8.24 12.19
C HIS A 243 22.50 -8.42 10.73
N LYS A 244 22.03 -9.63 10.40
CA LYS A 244 21.45 -9.91 9.08
C LYS A 244 20.01 -9.41 9.04
N GLU A 245 19.77 -8.36 8.28
CA GLU A 245 18.47 -7.70 8.18
C GLU A 245 17.86 -7.88 6.79
N ARG A 246 16.54 -8.01 6.74
CA ARG A 246 15.83 -8.22 5.47
C ARG A 246 15.63 -6.89 4.75
N ILE A 247 15.85 -6.88 3.44
CA ILE A 247 15.56 -5.73 2.56
C ILE A 247 14.11 -5.82 2.07
N GLY A 248 13.38 -4.69 2.09
CA GLY A 248 11.97 -4.63 1.70
C GLY A 248 11.76 -4.77 0.20
N ASN A 249 12.48 -3.97 -0.59
CA ASN A 249 12.25 -3.80 -2.03
C ASN A 249 13.57 -3.79 -2.84
N PHE A 250 14.33 -4.89 -2.77
CA PHE A 250 15.64 -5.01 -3.44
C PHE A 250 15.55 -5.12 -4.97
N LYS A 251 14.38 -5.45 -5.53
CA LYS A 251 14.15 -5.48 -6.99
C LYS A 251 13.72 -4.09 -7.47
N ILE A 252 14.40 -3.58 -8.49
CA ILE A 252 14.04 -2.32 -9.14
C ILE A 252 12.71 -2.51 -9.88
N GLU A 253 11.85 -1.48 -9.82
CA GLU A 253 10.59 -1.49 -10.56
C GLU A 253 10.84 -1.61 -12.07
N PRO A 254 10.16 -2.54 -12.78
CA PRO A 254 10.30 -2.65 -14.22
C PRO A 254 9.75 -1.40 -14.95
N PRO A 255 10.20 -1.15 -16.19
CA PRO A 255 9.59 -0.15 -17.06
C PRO A 255 8.11 -0.48 -17.31
N GLY A 256 7.32 0.54 -17.65
CA GLY A 256 5.90 0.38 -17.91
C GLY A 256 5.20 1.72 -18.05
N LEU A 257 3.87 1.74 -18.10
CA LEU A 257 3.10 2.99 -18.13
C LEU A 257 2.71 3.43 -16.72
N PHE A 258 2.81 4.73 -16.45
CA PHE A 258 2.45 5.31 -15.17
C PHE A 258 0.94 5.27 -14.96
N ARG A 259 0.50 4.57 -13.92
CA ARG A 259 -0.92 4.42 -13.56
C ARG A 259 -1.25 5.30 -12.37
N GLY A 260 -1.20 6.60 -12.61
CA GLY A 260 -1.58 7.62 -11.61
C GLY A 260 -3.03 7.45 -11.17
N ARG A 261 -3.28 7.54 -9.86
CA ARG A 261 -4.63 7.34 -9.30
C ARG A 261 -5.54 8.54 -9.57
N GLY A 262 -6.84 8.28 -9.73
CA GLY A 262 -7.83 9.33 -10.02
C GLY A 262 -7.62 9.92 -11.41
N GLU A 263 -7.83 11.23 -11.54
CA GLU A 263 -7.59 12.02 -12.75
C GLU A 263 -6.17 12.60 -12.75
N HIS A 264 -5.17 11.73 -12.60
CA HIS A 264 -3.77 12.14 -12.58
C HIS A 264 -3.31 12.59 -13.98
N PRO A 265 -2.82 13.84 -14.16
CA PRO A 265 -2.54 14.40 -15.48
C PRO A 265 -1.40 13.67 -16.22
N LYS A 266 -0.47 13.07 -15.48
CA LYS A 266 0.65 12.26 -16.00
C LYS A 266 0.34 10.77 -16.25
N MET A 267 -0.89 10.30 -16.05
CA MET A 267 -1.22 8.88 -16.32
C MET A 267 -0.92 8.52 -17.78
N GLY A 268 -0.41 7.33 -18.04
CA GLY A 268 -0.03 6.88 -19.39
C GLY A 268 1.39 7.25 -19.82
N MET A 269 2.07 8.16 -19.12
CA MET A 269 3.49 8.45 -19.38
C MET A 269 4.37 7.21 -19.17
N LEU A 270 5.44 7.11 -19.94
CA LEU A 270 6.39 6.01 -19.89
C LEU A 270 7.29 6.12 -18.64
N LYS A 271 7.20 5.13 -17.75
CA LYS A 271 8.22 4.86 -16.73
C LYS A 271 9.39 4.17 -17.42
N LYS A 272 10.53 4.86 -17.47
CA LYS A 272 11.75 4.35 -18.11
C LYS A 272 12.39 3.23 -17.30
N ARG A 273 13.14 2.38 -18.01
CA ARG A 273 14.00 1.38 -17.40
C ARG A 273 15.13 2.09 -16.67
N VAL A 274 15.30 1.78 -15.40
CA VAL A 274 16.40 2.30 -14.58
C VAL A 274 17.66 1.50 -14.90
N VAL A 275 18.75 2.20 -15.19
CA VAL A 275 20.07 1.61 -15.50
C VAL A 275 21.05 1.81 -14.34
N PRO A 276 22.19 1.09 -14.27
CA PRO A 276 23.18 1.29 -13.22
C PRO A 276 23.64 2.74 -13.04
N GLU A 277 23.75 3.47 -14.15
CA GLU A 277 24.15 4.88 -14.16
C GLU A 277 23.12 5.84 -13.53
N ASP A 278 21.91 5.37 -13.22
CA ASP A 278 20.88 6.12 -12.47
C ASP A 278 20.96 5.88 -10.95
N ILE A 279 21.59 4.78 -10.53
CA ILE A 279 21.56 4.29 -9.15
C ILE A 279 22.68 4.89 -8.31
N ILE A 280 22.30 5.41 -7.15
CA ILE A 280 23.20 5.81 -6.07
C ILE A 280 23.19 4.69 -5.01
N ILE A 281 24.36 4.15 -4.69
CA ILE A 281 24.55 3.14 -3.64
C ILE A 281 24.96 3.81 -2.33
N ASN A 282 24.44 3.34 -1.20
CA ASN A 282 24.83 3.78 0.13
C ASN A 282 25.21 2.59 1.02
N CYS A 283 26.47 2.57 1.47
CA CYS A 283 27.05 1.49 2.27
C CYS A 283 28.14 2.04 3.18
N SER A 284 28.73 1.25 4.09
CA SER A 284 29.86 1.73 4.89
C SER A 284 31.15 1.85 4.08
N LYS A 285 32.05 2.75 4.49
CA LYS A 285 33.38 2.92 3.88
C LYS A 285 34.23 1.65 3.96
N ASP A 286 34.06 0.88 5.02
CA ASP A 286 34.76 -0.37 5.33
C ASP A 286 33.98 -1.63 4.90
N SER A 287 32.84 -1.47 4.21
CA SER A 287 32.07 -2.59 3.65
C SER A 287 32.54 -2.99 2.25
N LYS A 288 32.16 -4.20 1.82
CA LYS A 288 32.28 -4.59 0.41
C LYS A 288 31.25 -3.86 -0.44
N VAL A 289 31.69 -2.85 -1.17
CA VAL A 289 30.85 -2.09 -2.11
C VAL A 289 30.23 -3.04 -3.17
N PRO A 290 28.90 -2.99 -3.39
CA PRO A 290 28.25 -3.72 -4.47
C PRO A 290 28.91 -3.45 -5.82
N LYS A 291 29.20 -4.50 -6.60
CA LYS A 291 29.69 -4.34 -7.98
C LYS A 291 28.52 -4.02 -8.90
N ALA A 292 28.68 -3.04 -9.79
CA ALA A 292 27.75 -2.81 -10.88
C ALA A 292 27.77 -3.99 -11.86
N PRO A 293 26.70 -4.19 -12.65
CA PRO A 293 26.72 -5.14 -13.76
C PRO A 293 27.94 -4.95 -14.68
N GLU A 294 28.36 -6.02 -15.34
CA GLU A 294 29.57 -6.02 -16.18
C GLU A 294 29.54 -4.90 -17.24
N GLY A 295 30.66 -4.18 -17.36
CA GLY A 295 30.79 -3.05 -18.29
C GLY A 295 30.02 -1.77 -17.90
N ARG A 296 29.34 -1.75 -16.75
CA ARG A 296 28.54 -0.62 -16.27
C ARG A 296 29.12 -0.01 -14.99
N ARG A 297 28.62 1.17 -14.62
CA ARG A 297 28.99 1.83 -13.36
C ARG A 297 27.78 2.37 -12.62
N TRP A 298 27.89 2.45 -11.30
CA TRP A 298 26.92 3.20 -10.50
C TRP A 298 26.99 4.69 -10.81
N ARG A 299 25.88 5.40 -10.63
CA ARG A 299 25.87 6.87 -10.66
C ARG A 299 26.84 7.44 -9.63
N GLU A 300 26.76 6.90 -8.42
CA GLU A 300 27.52 7.32 -7.26
C GLU A 300 27.52 6.20 -6.21
N VAL A 301 28.61 6.09 -5.45
CA VAL A 301 28.67 5.32 -4.21
C VAL A 301 28.95 6.30 -3.09
N ARG A 302 28.10 6.31 -2.06
CA ARG A 302 28.25 7.17 -0.88
C ARG A 302 28.18 6.38 0.41
N HIS A 303 28.52 7.06 1.50
CA HIS A 303 28.64 6.50 2.84
C HIS A 303 27.98 7.42 3.87
N ASP A 304 26.69 7.66 3.71
CA ASP A 304 25.90 8.54 4.56
C ASP A 304 25.17 7.75 5.66
N GLN A 305 25.74 7.80 6.86
CA GLN A 305 25.22 7.14 8.06
C GLN A 305 23.97 7.81 8.66
N ASN A 306 23.57 8.99 8.17
CA ASN A 306 22.41 9.72 8.71
C ASN A 306 21.09 9.32 8.04
N VAL A 307 21.16 8.57 6.94
CA VAL A 307 20.00 8.07 6.19
C VAL A 307 19.82 6.56 6.34
N THR A 308 18.63 6.07 5.99
CA THR A 308 18.23 4.66 6.20
C THR A 308 18.10 3.86 4.90
N TRP A 309 18.41 4.45 3.75
CA TRP A 309 18.27 3.80 2.44
C TRP A 309 19.60 3.20 2.00
N LEU A 310 19.51 2.09 1.26
CA LEU A 310 20.64 1.28 0.77
C LEU A 310 20.99 1.64 -0.68
N ALA A 311 19.97 1.95 -1.48
CA ALA A 311 20.13 2.46 -2.83
C ALA A 311 19.02 3.46 -3.15
N SER A 312 19.28 4.40 -4.05
CA SER A 312 18.28 5.35 -4.52
C SER A 312 18.46 5.71 -5.99
N TRP A 313 17.39 6.20 -6.61
CA TRP A 313 17.39 6.75 -7.96
C TRP A 313 16.26 7.74 -8.12
N THR A 314 16.35 8.62 -9.11
CA THR A 314 15.27 9.56 -9.46
C THR A 314 14.40 8.93 -10.53
N GLU A 315 13.09 8.78 -10.29
CA GLU A 315 12.17 8.31 -11.32
C GLU A 315 11.78 9.45 -12.28
N ASN A 316 11.50 9.11 -13.54
CA ASN A 316 11.43 10.08 -14.62
C ASN A 316 10.08 10.78 -14.83
N VAL A 317 9.00 10.31 -14.21
CA VAL A 317 7.64 10.82 -14.43
C VAL A 317 7.35 12.00 -13.51
N GLN A 318 7.65 11.87 -12.21
CA GLN A 318 7.43 12.93 -11.22
C GLN A 318 8.74 13.54 -10.69
N GLY A 319 9.91 13.03 -11.12
CA GLY A 319 11.20 13.50 -10.63
C GLY A 319 11.46 13.13 -9.17
N GLN A 320 10.68 12.20 -8.60
CA GLN A 320 10.79 11.82 -7.19
C GLN A 320 11.93 10.82 -6.98
N VAL A 321 12.58 10.90 -5.82
CA VAL A 321 13.58 9.92 -5.43
C VAL A 321 12.90 8.65 -4.91
N LYS A 322 13.26 7.52 -5.49
CA LYS A 322 12.90 6.17 -5.03
C LYS A 322 14.04 5.58 -4.23
N TYR A 323 13.70 4.73 -3.26
CA TYR A 323 14.66 4.17 -2.32
C TYR A 323 14.46 2.66 -2.16
N ILE A 324 15.56 1.95 -2.02
CA ILE A 324 15.60 0.60 -1.44
C ILE A 324 15.83 0.76 0.06
N MET A 325 14.93 0.21 0.86
CA MET A 325 14.97 0.30 2.32
C MET A 325 14.83 -1.08 2.97
N LEU A 326 15.21 -1.16 4.24
CA LEU A 326 14.98 -2.33 5.07
C LEU A 326 13.49 -2.67 5.18
N ASN A 327 13.21 -3.95 5.41
CA ASN A 327 11.89 -4.50 5.61
C ASN A 327 11.24 -3.93 6.89
N PRO A 328 9.90 -3.83 6.97
CA PRO A 328 9.21 -3.41 8.20
C PRO A 328 9.58 -4.18 9.48
N SER A 329 10.06 -5.43 9.37
CA SER A 329 10.51 -6.22 10.52
C SER A 329 11.87 -5.78 11.10
N SER A 330 12.61 -4.93 10.40
CA SER A 330 13.94 -4.48 10.82
C SER A 330 13.90 -3.52 12.01
N LYS A 331 15.00 -3.45 12.77
CA LYS A 331 15.15 -2.50 13.89
C LYS A 331 14.76 -1.06 13.53
N LEU A 332 15.37 -0.49 12.48
CA LEU A 332 15.13 0.91 12.10
C LEU A 332 13.66 1.22 11.78
N LYS A 333 12.94 0.27 11.18
CA LYS A 333 11.51 0.44 10.87
C LYS A 333 10.66 0.19 12.10
N GLY A 334 10.98 -0.83 12.89
CA GLY A 334 10.31 -1.18 14.13
C GLY A 334 10.40 -0.07 15.18
N GLU A 335 11.58 0.51 15.40
CA GLU A 335 11.76 1.62 16.35
C GLU A 335 10.95 2.85 15.97
N LYS A 336 10.96 3.23 14.69
CA LYS A 336 10.14 4.36 14.20
C LYS A 336 8.65 4.07 14.36
N ASP A 337 8.21 2.85 14.09
CA ASP A 337 6.80 2.47 14.23
C ASP A 337 6.37 2.43 15.71
N TRP A 338 7.23 1.94 16.58
CA TRP A 338 7.02 1.98 18.02
C TRP A 338 6.95 3.42 18.55
N GLN A 339 7.90 4.28 18.16
CA GLN A 339 7.90 5.70 18.52
C GLN A 339 6.65 6.42 18.03
N LYS A 340 6.17 6.09 16.82
CA LYS A 340 4.90 6.62 16.27
C LYS A 340 3.72 6.33 17.23
N TYR A 341 3.63 5.12 17.78
CA TYR A 341 2.59 4.80 18.77
C TYR A 341 2.82 5.45 20.13
N GLU A 342 4.07 5.58 20.58
CA GLU A 342 4.37 6.32 21.82
C GLU A 342 3.97 7.81 21.72
N ILE A 343 4.15 8.45 20.56
CA ILE A 343 3.64 9.81 20.31
C ILE A 343 2.12 9.85 20.41
N ALA A 344 1.41 8.88 19.83
CA ALA A 344 -0.04 8.80 19.94
C ALA A 344 -0.50 8.58 21.41
N ARG A 345 0.22 7.77 22.19
CA ARG A 345 -0.05 7.58 23.63
C ARG A 345 0.19 8.85 24.44
N LYS A 346 1.22 9.63 24.10
CA LYS A 346 1.46 10.96 24.70
C LYS A 346 0.32 11.91 24.36
N LEU A 347 -0.11 11.98 23.09
CA LEU A 347 -1.26 12.79 22.66
C LEU A 347 -2.53 12.43 23.43
N ALA A 348 -2.80 11.12 23.64
CA ALA A 348 -3.96 10.67 24.38
C ALA A 348 -4.03 11.23 25.82
N LYS A 349 -2.89 11.46 26.48
CA LYS A 349 -2.84 12.07 27.82
C LYS A 349 -3.17 13.56 27.82
N SER A 350 -2.93 14.27 26.71
CA SER A 350 -3.09 15.73 26.61
C SER A 350 -4.27 16.16 25.74
N ILE A 351 -5.00 15.21 25.12
CA ILE A 351 -6.01 15.51 24.11
C ILE A 351 -7.15 16.41 24.64
N ASN A 352 -7.57 16.25 25.89
CA ASN A 352 -8.66 17.04 26.45
C ASN A 352 -8.26 18.52 26.62
N LYS A 353 -7.01 18.78 27.02
CA LYS A 353 -6.45 20.13 27.10
C LYS A 353 -6.41 20.79 25.71
N ILE A 354 -5.87 20.08 24.71
CA ILE A 354 -5.83 20.57 23.32
C ILE A 354 -7.23 20.89 22.79
N ARG A 355 -8.22 20.04 23.13
CA ARG A 355 -9.64 20.24 22.76
C ARG A 355 -10.29 21.43 23.44
N GLN A 356 -9.86 21.79 24.64
CA GLN A 356 -10.31 23.01 25.29
C GLN A 356 -9.69 24.23 24.59
N GLU A 357 -8.37 24.22 24.38
CA GLU A 357 -7.63 25.31 23.75
C GLU A 357 -8.19 25.66 22.36
N TYR A 358 -8.36 24.68 21.47
CA TYR A 358 -8.89 25.01 20.13
C TYR A 358 -10.35 25.50 20.17
N ARG A 359 -11.14 25.15 21.19
CA ARG A 359 -12.53 25.65 21.32
C ARG A 359 -12.56 27.09 21.81
N GLU A 360 -11.62 27.47 22.67
CA GLU A 360 -11.41 28.85 23.08
C GLU A 360 -10.94 29.69 21.89
N ASP A 361 -10.02 29.15 21.08
CA ASP A 361 -9.50 29.78 19.86
C ASP A 361 -10.58 30.08 18.79
N TRP A 362 -11.73 29.40 18.80
CA TRP A 362 -12.85 29.73 17.90
C TRP A 362 -13.37 31.16 18.08
N LYS A 363 -13.16 31.75 19.26
CA LYS A 363 -13.57 33.11 19.61
C LYS A 363 -12.45 34.14 19.44
N SER A 364 -11.27 33.72 18.96
CA SER A 364 -10.15 34.63 18.75
C SER A 364 -10.49 35.75 17.77
N LYS A 365 -9.96 36.95 18.01
CA LYS A 365 -10.07 38.08 17.09
C LYS A 365 -9.26 37.85 15.80
N GLU A 366 -8.22 37.03 15.85
CA GLU A 366 -7.38 36.71 14.71
C GLU A 366 -7.97 35.59 13.84
N MET A 367 -8.15 35.87 12.54
CA MET A 367 -8.69 34.90 11.59
C MET A 367 -7.80 33.65 11.48
N ARG A 368 -6.47 33.81 11.45
CA ARG A 368 -5.52 32.70 11.35
C ARG A 368 -5.68 31.71 12.51
N ILE A 369 -5.90 32.20 13.72
CA ILE A 369 -6.11 31.36 14.91
C ILE A 369 -7.43 30.60 14.78
N ARG A 370 -8.52 31.26 14.38
CA ARG A 370 -9.82 30.61 14.14
C ARG A 370 -9.75 29.54 13.06
N GLN A 371 -9.11 29.82 11.92
CA GLN A 371 -8.91 28.85 10.84
C GLN A 371 -8.14 27.62 11.32
N ARG A 372 -7.01 27.81 12.02
CA ARG A 372 -6.22 26.72 12.61
C ARG A 372 -7.06 25.86 13.55
N ALA A 373 -7.84 26.50 14.41
CA ALA A 373 -8.66 25.81 15.40
C ALA A 373 -9.80 24.98 14.79
N VAL A 374 -10.46 25.50 13.75
CA VAL A 374 -11.49 24.76 12.99
C VAL A 374 -10.86 23.60 12.22
N ALA A 375 -9.71 23.80 11.58
CA ALA A 375 -8.99 22.73 10.89
C ALA A 375 -8.57 21.61 11.86
N LEU A 376 -8.05 21.97 13.05
CA LEU A 376 -7.68 21.01 14.08
C LEU A 376 -8.89 20.24 14.61
N TYR A 377 -10.05 20.91 14.76
CA TYR A 377 -11.31 20.26 15.10
C TYR A 377 -11.73 19.22 14.05
N PHE A 378 -11.65 19.52 12.75
CA PHE A 378 -11.96 18.55 11.70
C PHE A 378 -10.98 17.37 11.70
N ILE A 379 -9.69 17.62 11.93
CA ILE A 379 -8.69 16.55 12.05
C ILE A 379 -9.01 15.65 13.25
N ASP A 380 -9.31 16.22 14.43
CA ASP A 380 -9.64 15.45 15.64
C ASP A 380 -10.93 14.64 15.49
N LYS A 381 -12.00 15.26 14.98
CA LYS A 381 -13.35 14.66 14.98
C LYS A 381 -13.65 13.80 13.77
N LEU A 382 -13.14 14.18 12.61
CA LEU A 382 -13.43 13.51 11.34
C LEU A 382 -12.23 12.71 10.82
N ALA A 383 -11.09 12.75 11.52
CA ALA A 383 -9.84 12.08 11.13
C ALA A 383 -9.39 12.47 9.71
N LEU A 384 -9.64 13.73 9.31
CA LEU A 384 -9.14 14.25 8.03
C LEU A 384 -7.60 14.28 8.06
N ARG A 385 -6.99 13.95 6.91
CA ARG A 385 -5.55 14.16 6.73
C ARG A 385 -5.24 15.65 6.68
N ALA A 386 -4.02 16.03 7.04
CA ALA A 386 -3.59 17.43 7.06
C ALA A 386 -3.90 18.18 5.75
N GLY A 387 -3.58 17.59 4.59
CA GLY A 387 -3.84 18.21 3.28
C GLY A 387 -2.78 19.22 2.91
N ASN A 388 -1.64 18.71 2.43
CA ASN A 388 -0.59 19.56 1.89
C ASN A 388 -1.03 20.13 0.53
N GLU A 389 -0.52 21.32 0.21
CA GLU A 389 -0.62 21.89 -1.13
C GLU A 389 0.04 20.95 -2.15
N LYS A 390 -0.50 20.94 -3.36
CA LYS A 390 -0.05 20.11 -4.46
C LYS A 390 0.19 20.96 -5.68
N ASP A 391 1.19 20.56 -6.46
CA ASP A 391 1.45 21.15 -7.77
C ASP A 391 0.38 20.75 -8.79
N GLU A 392 0.23 21.56 -9.84
CA GLU A 392 -0.74 21.35 -10.93
C GLU A 392 -0.53 20.03 -11.70
N ASP A 393 0.64 19.41 -11.56
CA ASP A 393 1.00 18.16 -12.24
C ASP A 393 0.62 16.88 -11.46
N GLN A 394 -0.11 17.05 -10.36
CA GLN A 394 -0.61 15.97 -9.50
C GLN A 394 -2.13 15.84 -9.61
N ALA A 395 -2.67 14.68 -9.22
CA ALA A 395 -4.12 14.52 -9.12
C ALA A 395 -4.71 15.49 -8.07
N ASP A 396 -5.78 16.21 -8.44
CA ASP A 396 -6.50 17.12 -7.56
C ASP A 396 -7.21 16.33 -6.45
N THR A 397 -6.57 16.30 -5.28
CA THR A 397 -7.15 15.71 -4.08
C THR A 397 -6.81 16.60 -2.91
N VAL A 398 -7.76 16.82 -2.03
CA VAL A 398 -7.60 17.72 -0.88
C VAL A 398 -7.58 16.99 0.46
N GLY A 399 -6.96 17.60 1.46
CA GLY A 399 -7.14 17.28 2.88
C GLY A 399 -7.63 18.50 3.65
N CYS A 400 -7.63 18.45 4.98
CA CYS A 400 -8.24 19.45 5.85
C CYS A 400 -7.83 20.89 5.52
N CYS A 401 -6.52 21.16 5.46
CA CYS A 401 -5.96 22.48 5.25
C CYS A 401 -6.03 22.95 3.80
N SER A 402 -6.30 22.06 2.85
CA SER A 402 -6.42 22.36 1.42
C SER A 402 -7.86 22.27 0.93
N LEU A 403 -8.85 22.24 1.83
CA LEU A 403 -10.26 22.32 1.47
C LEU A 403 -10.55 23.65 0.76
N ARG A 404 -11.44 23.59 -0.23
CA ARG A 404 -11.93 24.73 -1.01
C ARG A 404 -13.40 24.91 -0.69
N VAL A 405 -13.92 26.10 -0.95
CA VAL A 405 -15.33 26.45 -0.63
C VAL A 405 -16.31 25.46 -1.26
N GLU A 406 -16.05 25.01 -2.49
CA GLU A 406 -16.87 24.03 -3.21
C GLU A 406 -16.99 22.65 -2.51
N HIS A 407 -16.12 22.33 -1.55
CA HIS A 407 -16.12 21.04 -0.86
C HIS A 407 -17.06 21.00 0.36
N ILE A 408 -17.57 22.15 0.81
CA ILE A 408 -18.35 22.24 2.05
C ILE A 408 -19.66 22.95 1.76
N SER A 409 -20.77 22.30 2.12
CA SER A 409 -22.09 22.91 2.16
C SER A 409 -22.54 23.07 3.60
N LEU A 410 -22.90 24.30 3.97
CA LEU A 410 -23.52 24.58 5.25
C LEU A 410 -25.03 24.43 5.14
N LEU A 411 -25.61 23.60 6.00
CA LEU A 411 -27.05 23.35 6.04
C LEU A 411 -27.64 23.92 7.34
N GLU A 412 -28.71 24.68 7.19
CA GLU A 412 -29.58 25.14 8.27
C GLU A 412 -30.67 24.11 8.54
N HIS A 413 -30.85 23.74 9.80
CA HIS A 413 -31.91 22.83 10.20
C HIS A 413 -33.06 23.63 10.82
N LYS A 414 -34.20 23.65 10.13
CA LYS A 414 -35.43 24.33 10.57
C LYS A 414 -36.63 23.43 10.31
N ASP A 415 -37.51 23.30 11.31
CA ASP A 415 -38.77 22.55 11.21
C ASP A 415 -38.64 21.07 10.76
N GLY A 416 -37.51 20.42 11.08
CA GLY A 416 -37.22 19.03 10.73
C GLY A 416 -36.58 18.84 9.35
N GLU A 417 -36.32 19.94 8.62
CA GLU A 417 -35.69 19.93 7.30
C GLU A 417 -34.32 20.63 7.29
N TYR A 418 -33.41 20.11 6.48
CA TYR A 418 -32.10 20.74 6.22
C TYR A 418 -32.17 21.54 4.93
N THR A 419 -32.03 22.85 5.01
CA THR A 419 -31.98 23.76 3.86
C THR A 419 -30.58 24.35 3.71
N HIS A 420 -30.18 24.73 2.50
CA HIS A 420 -28.87 25.38 2.30
C HIS A 420 -28.84 26.73 3.01
N SER A 421 -27.89 26.91 3.93
CA SER A 421 -27.66 28.22 4.54
C SER A 421 -26.89 29.09 3.54
N ARG A 422 -27.35 30.33 3.30
CA ARG A 422 -26.56 31.31 2.57
C ARG A 422 -25.31 31.66 3.39
N LEU A 423 -24.14 31.59 2.76
CA LEU A 423 -22.86 32.04 3.33
C LEU A 423 -22.83 33.57 3.47
#